data_AF-A0A401PT89-F1
#
_entry.id   AF-A0A401PT89-F1
#
_cell.length_a   1.000
_cell.length_b   1.000
_cell.length_c   1.000
_cell.angle_alpha   90.00
_cell.angle_beta   90.00
_cell.angle_gamma   90.00
#
_symmetry.space_group_name_H-M   'P 1'
#
loop_
_entity.id
_entity.type
_entity.pdbx_description
1 polymer ?
#
loop_
_entity_poly.entity_id
_entity_poly.type
_entity_poly.pdbx_seq_one_letter_code
_entity_poly.pdbx_strand_id
1 'polypeptide(L)'
;MDSWSLPLNSLGDVTLRKLSAFLDNGTKKGWRKLAEVIGTDRRFKCSEKELETCSLEVLEPNGSPGRYFIQLMTDRGCSVNHLISCLHKMGHTEALKCVMPVGE
;
A
#
# COMPACT_ATOMS: atom_id res chain seq x y z
N MET A 1 14.30 -14.10 -9.59
CA MET A 1 13.64 -12.88 -9.07
C MET A 1 12.28 -13.35 -8.55
N ASP A 2 12.28 -14.05 -7.41
CA ASP A 2 11.13 -14.86 -6.96
C ASP A 2 10.60 -14.41 -5.59
N SER A 3 11.33 -13.50 -4.93
CA SER A 3 11.02 -13.01 -3.58
C SER A 3 9.83 -12.05 -3.52
N TRP A 4 9.23 -11.65 -4.65
CA TRP A 4 8.15 -10.66 -4.69
C TRP A 4 6.77 -11.30 -4.81
N SER A 5 6.73 -12.63 -5.00
CA SER A 5 5.53 -13.45 -4.85
C SER A 5 5.10 -13.59 -3.38
N LEU A 6 5.94 -13.13 -2.45
CA LEU A 6 5.69 -13.19 -1.03
C LEU A 6 4.53 -12.27 -0.62
N PRO A 7 3.82 -12.60 0.46
CA PRO A 7 2.79 -11.73 1.04
C PRO A 7 3.38 -10.39 1.48
N LEU A 8 2.57 -9.33 1.49
CA LEU A 8 3.02 -8.01 1.91
C LEU A 8 3.65 -7.96 3.31
N ASN A 9 3.19 -8.81 4.24
CA ASN A 9 3.79 -8.92 5.59
C ASN A 9 5.23 -9.46 5.59
N SER A 10 5.73 -10.00 4.47
CA SER A 10 7.13 -10.39 4.34
C SER A 10 8.04 -9.19 4.15
N LEU A 11 7.50 -8.04 3.75
CA LEU A 11 8.24 -6.78 3.76
C LEU A 11 8.47 -6.42 5.22
N GLY A 12 9.72 -6.30 5.63
CA GLY A 12 10.06 -5.91 7.00
C GLY A 12 9.31 -4.65 7.43
N ASP A 13 8.99 -4.56 8.72
CA ASP A 13 8.17 -3.49 9.30
C ASP A 13 8.68 -2.08 8.93
N VAL A 14 10.00 -1.87 8.87
CA VAL A 14 10.59 -0.59 8.43
C VAL A 14 10.14 -0.20 7.01
N THR A 15 10.10 -1.15 6.09
CA THR A 15 9.67 -0.93 4.70
C THR A 15 8.19 -0.60 4.64
N LEU A 16 7.36 -1.34 5.38
CA LEU A 16 5.92 -1.10 5.47
C LEU A 16 5.61 0.28 6.05
N ARG A 17 6.31 0.71 7.11
CA ARG A 17 6.16 2.05 7.68
C ARG A 17 6.52 3.16 6.69
N LYS A 18 7.65 3.02 5.98
CA LYS A 18 8.08 3.99 4.98
C LYS A 18 7.05 4.10 3.85
N LEU A 19 6.61 2.96 3.32
CA LEU A 19 5.59 2.91 2.27
C LEU A 19 4.28 3.57 2.75
N SER A 20 3.83 3.26 3.97
CA SER A 20 2.63 3.88 4.56
C SER A 20 2.76 5.40 4.61
N ALA A 21 3.91 5.91 5.07
CA ALA A 21 4.15 7.35 5.17
C ALA A 21 4.16 8.06 3.80
N PHE A 22 4.63 7.40 2.73
CA PHE A 22 4.52 7.92 1.37
C PHE A 22 3.07 8.00 0.91
N LEU A 23 2.28 6.97 1.22
CA LEU A 23 0.87 6.90 0.84
C LEU A 23 0.00 7.88 1.64
N ASP A 24 0.35 8.19 2.88
CA ASP A 24 -0.34 9.18 3.71
C ASP A 24 -0.13 10.61 3.19
N ASN A 25 1.10 10.94 2.79
CA ASN A 25 1.46 12.29 2.32
C ASN A 25 1.17 12.54 0.84
N GLY A 26 0.70 11.52 0.10
CA GLY A 26 0.45 11.61 -1.34
C GLY A 26 -0.89 12.25 -1.69
N THR A 27 -0.95 13.54 -2.00
CA THR A 27 -2.20 14.20 -2.44
C THR A 27 -2.75 13.68 -3.78
N LYS A 28 -1.87 13.33 -4.73
CA LYS A 28 -2.25 12.78 -6.06
C LYS A 28 -1.85 11.32 -6.27
N LYS A 29 -1.09 10.74 -5.34
CA LYS A 29 -0.57 9.36 -5.42
C LYS A 29 -0.68 8.61 -4.08
N GLY A 30 -1.53 9.07 -3.17
CA GLY A 30 -1.68 8.47 -1.85
C GLY A 30 -2.47 7.17 -1.83
N TRP A 31 -2.76 6.70 -0.62
CA TRP A 31 -3.44 5.42 -0.37
C TRP A 31 -4.80 5.32 -1.06
N ARG A 32 -5.58 6.41 -1.19
CA ARG A 32 -6.86 6.40 -1.93
C ARG A 32 -6.67 6.07 -3.40
N LYS A 33 -5.67 6.66 -4.04
CA LYS A 33 -5.39 6.37 -5.45
C LYS A 33 -4.91 4.93 -5.62
N LEU A 34 -4.13 4.43 -4.67
CA LEU A 34 -3.74 3.03 -4.62
C LEU A 34 -4.96 2.11 -4.46
N ALA A 35 -5.93 2.47 -3.61
CA ALA A 35 -7.17 1.73 -3.44
C ALA A 35 -8.00 1.63 -4.73
N GLU A 36 -8.08 2.72 -5.51
CA GLU A 36 -8.72 2.69 -6.84
C GLU A 36 -7.99 1.74 -7.80
N VAL A 37 -6.66 1.81 -7.85
CA VAL A 37 -5.85 1.03 -8.78
C VAL A 37 -5.87 -0.46 -8.42
N ILE A 38 -5.69 -0.79 -7.14
CA ILE A 38 -5.72 -2.18 -6.68
C ILE A 38 -7.12 -2.77 -6.77
N GLY A 39 -8.15 -1.92 -6.57
CA GLY A 39 -9.56 -2.30 -6.69
C GLY A 39 -10.03 -2.59 -8.12
N THR A 40 -9.16 -2.42 -9.12
CA THR A 40 -9.37 -3.00 -10.45
C THR A 40 -9.41 -4.53 -10.40
N ASP A 41 -8.68 -5.13 -9.46
CA ASP A 41 -8.86 -6.52 -9.07
C ASP A 41 -9.99 -6.61 -8.03
N ARG A 42 -11.04 -7.37 -8.37
CA ARG A 42 -12.22 -7.56 -7.51
C ARG A 42 -11.86 -8.14 -6.15
N ARG A 43 -10.74 -8.85 -6.02
CA ARG A 43 -10.27 -9.42 -4.76
C ARG A 43 -9.79 -8.36 -3.77
N PHE A 44 -9.26 -7.25 -4.27
CA PHE A 44 -8.67 -6.20 -3.46
C PHE A 44 -9.51 -4.93 -3.41
N LYS A 45 -10.66 -4.92 -4.12
CA LYS A 45 -11.60 -3.80 -4.12
C LYS A 45 -12.12 -3.54 -2.70
N CYS A 46 -11.78 -2.37 -2.17
CA CYS A 46 -12.35 -1.87 -0.92
C CYS A 46 -13.77 -1.35 -1.14
N SER A 47 -14.64 -1.59 -0.16
CA SER A 47 -15.92 -0.91 -0.05
C SER A 47 -15.74 0.55 0.39
N GLU A 48 -16.75 1.38 0.16
CA GLU A 48 -16.75 2.78 0.62
C GLU A 48 -16.57 2.88 2.15
N LYS A 49 -17.21 1.98 2.91
CA LYS A 49 -17.07 1.89 4.36
C LYS A 49 -15.63 1.61 4.82
N GLU A 50 -14.91 0.74 4.10
CA GLU A 50 -13.51 0.43 4.42
C GLU A 50 -12.59 1.62 4.10
N LEU A 51 -12.86 2.33 3.00
CA LEU A 51 -12.13 3.56 2.66
C LEU A 51 -12.43 4.70 3.64
N GLU A 52 -13.66 4.80 4.12
CA GLU A 52 -14.03 5.73 5.18
C GLU A 52 -13.26 5.39 6.46
N THR A 53 -13.23 4.13 6.86
CA THR A 53 -12.47 3.66 8.03
C THR A 53 -10.98 3.99 7.89
N CYS A 54 -10.36 3.71 6.73
CA CYS A 54 -8.98 4.12 6.45
C CYS A 54 -8.80 5.64 6.60
N SER A 55 -9.77 6.45 6.15
CA SER A 55 -9.69 7.91 6.27
C SER A 55 -9.78 8.37 7.73
N LEU A 56 -10.55 7.68 8.56
CA LEU A 56 -10.72 8.00 9.98
C LEU A 56 -9.47 7.69 10.81
N GLU A 57 -8.58 6.82 10.34
CA GLU A 57 -7.30 6.52 11.03
C GLU A 57 -6.46 7.78 11.27
N VAL A 58 -6.59 8.83 10.46
CA VAL A 58 -5.87 10.09 10.69
C VAL A 58 -6.31 10.81 11.98
N LEU A 59 -7.48 10.46 12.52
CA LEU A 59 -8.00 11.01 13.76
C LEU A 59 -7.32 10.39 14.99
N GLU A 60 -6.71 9.22 14.83
CA GLU A 60 -5.99 8.54 15.90
C GLU A 60 -4.59 9.15 16.08
N PRO A 61 -4.09 9.31 17.33
CA PRO A 61 -2.81 9.98 17.61
C PRO A 61 -1.59 9.37 16.88
N ASN A 62 -1.65 8.07 16.59
CA ASN A 62 -0.63 7.32 15.86
C ASN A 62 -1.19 6.63 14.61
N GLY A 63 -2.41 6.98 14.20
CA GLY A 63 -3.07 6.32 13.09
C GLY A 63 -2.55 6.79 11.74
N SER A 64 -2.61 5.88 10.77
CA SER A 64 -2.05 6.07 9.44
C SER A 64 -3.00 5.40 8.45
N PRO A 65 -3.76 6.18 7.66
CA PRO A 65 -4.64 5.66 6.62
C PRO A 65 -3.94 4.67 5.68
N GLY A 66 -2.71 4.97 5.29
CA GLY A 66 -1.86 4.16 4.45
C GLY A 66 -1.44 2.85 5.12
N ARG A 67 -1.13 2.87 6.42
CA ARG A 67 -0.78 1.65 7.17
C ARG A 67 -1.98 0.74 7.30
N TYR A 68 -3.13 1.27 7.69
CA TYR A 68 -4.36 0.48 7.79
C TYR A 68 -4.75 -0.11 6.43
N PHE A 69 -4.64 0.69 5.36
CA PHE A 69 -4.89 0.21 4.00
C PHE A 69 -3.94 -0.93 3.60
N ILE A 70 -2.64 -0.80 3.88
CA ILE A 70 -1.66 -1.87 3.60
C ILE A 70 -1.98 -3.13 4.41
N GLN A 71 -2.40 -2.99 5.67
CA GLN A 71 -2.81 -4.12 6.49
C GLN A 71 -4.03 -4.82 5.87
N LEU A 72 -5.03 -4.06 5.43
CA LEU A 72 -6.22 -4.61 4.75
C LEU A 72 -5.84 -5.38 3.48
N MET A 73 -4.87 -4.89 2.70
CA MET A 73 -4.36 -5.60 1.53
C MET A 73 -3.62 -6.88 1.93
N THR A 74 -2.84 -6.82 3.01
CA THR A 74 -2.10 -7.96 3.56
C THR A 74 -3.05 -9.06 4.01
N ASP A 75 -4.12 -8.71 4.73
CA ASP A 75 -5.14 -9.64 5.21
C ASP A 75 -5.91 -10.31 4.06
N ARG A 76 -6.01 -9.63 2.91
CA ARG A 76 -6.59 -10.17 1.66
C ARG A 76 -5.61 -10.99 0.82
N GLY A 77 -4.38 -11.19 1.31
CA GLY A 77 -3.35 -11.95 0.61
C GLY A 77 -2.74 -11.21 -0.58
N CYS A 78 -2.70 -9.89 -0.56
CA CYS A 78 -1.98 -9.12 -1.56
C CYS A 78 -0.48 -9.44 -1.48
N SER A 79 0.13 -9.71 -2.64
CA SER A 79 1.55 -9.97 -2.76
C SER A 79 2.33 -8.68 -3.00
N VAL A 80 3.61 -8.70 -2.65
CA VAL A 80 4.54 -7.58 -2.88
C VAL A 80 4.56 -7.17 -4.36
N ASN A 81 4.59 -8.15 -5.27
CA ASN A 81 4.60 -7.88 -6.71
C ASN A 81 3.31 -7.20 -7.19
N HIS A 82 2.15 -7.61 -6.67
CA HIS A 82 0.88 -6.98 -7.04
C HIS A 82 0.85 -5.51 -6.59
N LEU A 83 1.29 -5.23 -5.37
CA LEU A 83 1.44 -3.86 -4.86
C LEU A 83 2.42 -3.04 -5.71
N ILE A 84 3.59 -3.59 -6.02
CA ILE A 84 4.61 -2.93 -6.88
C ILE A 84 4.02 -2.60 -8.25
N SER A 85 3.29 -3.54 -8.87
CA SER A 85 2.60 -3.30 -10.14
C SER A 85 1.62 -2.12 -10.05
N CYS A 86 0.85 -2.03 -8.95
CA CYS A 86 -0.07 -0.92 -8.71
C CYS A 86 0.67 0.42 -8.51
N LEU A 87 1.73 0.44 -7.71
CA LEU A 87 2.57 1.64 -7.51
C LEU A 87 3.23 2.10 -8.81
N HIS A 88 3.63 1.16 -9.67
CA HIS A 88 4.16 1.47 -11.01
C HIS A 88 3.09 2.08 -11.91
N LYS A 89 1.86 1.55 -11.91
CA LYS A 89 0.71 2.15 -12.64
C LYS A 89 0.38 3.56 -12.15
N MET A 90 0.61 3.85 -10.88
CA MET A 90 0.45 5.20 -10.30
C MET A 90 1.62 6.14 -10.63
N GLY A 91 2.70 5.64 -11.25
CA GLY A 91 3.94 6.37 -11.47
C GLY A 91 4.61 6.77 -10.15
N HIS A 92 4.46 5.97 -9.09
CA HIS A 92 4.98 6.28 -7.76
C HIS A 92 6.39 5.73 -7.57
N THR A 93 7.35 6.30 -8.30
CA THR A 93 8.77 5.89 -8.31
C THR A 93 9.43 5.92 -6.93
N GLU A 94 9.07 6.87 -6.06
CA GLU A 94 9.63 6.97 -4.70
C GLU A 94 9.13 5.86 -3.75
N ALA A 95 7.84 5.50 -3.84
CA ALA A 95 7.29 4.37 -3.10
C ALA A 95 7.91 3.05 -3.60
N LEU A 96 8.09 2.93 -4.92
CA LEU A 96 8.75 1.79 -5.53
C LEU A 96 10.20 1.60 -5.05
N LYS A 97 10.98 2.68 -4.90
CA LYS A 97 12.35 2.62 -4.34
C LYS A 97 12.40 2.13 -2.89
N CYS A 98 11.31 2.21 -2.14
CA CYS A 98 11.25 1.70 -0.78
C CYS A 98 11.05 0.18 -0.74
N VAL A 99 10.32 -0.36 -1.72
CA VAL A 99 9.93 -1.78 -1.77
C VAL A 99 10.88 -2.58 -2.66
N MET A 100 11.43 -1.98 -3.70
CA MET A 100 12.48 -2.56 -4.53
C MET A 100 13.82 -2.28 -3.84
N PRO A 101 14.63 -3.29 -3.50
CA PRO A 101 16.01 -3.04 -3.10
C PRO A 101 16.67 -2.28 -4.25
N VAL A 102 17.23 -1.10 -3.94
CA VAL A 102 18.24 -0.49 -4.81
C VAL A 102 19.28 -1.58 -5.02
N GLY A 103 19.45 -2.01 -6.28
CA GLY A 103 20.50 -2.96 -6.63
C GLY A 103 21.81 -2.44 -6.04
N GLU A 104 22.49 -3.32 -5.31
CA GLU A 104 23.91 -3.15 -5.02
C GLU A 104 24.71 -2.88 -6.30
#